data_AF-A0AAY5EBA7-F1
#
_entry.id   AF-A0AAY5EBA7-F1
#
_cell.length_a   1.000
_cell.length_b   1.000
_cell.length_c   1.000
_cell.angle_alpha   90.00
_cell.angle_beta   90.00
_cell.angle_gamma   90.00
#
_symmetry.space_group_name_H-M   'P 1'
#
loop_
_entity.id
_entity.type
_entity.pdbx_description
1 polymer ?
#
loop_
_entity_poly.entity_id
_entity_poly.type
_entity_poly.pdbx_seq_one_letter_code
_entity_poly.pdbx_strand_id
1 'polypeptide(L)'
;MGDDSEWMTLPTDQKCEHKVWKARLSGYTEALQQFQRVTDEKSPEWGKYQGLIKTFVADSNAVAQLKGLEAALAYVEKAHVASRTVGEVVSGVVCKVFNQPKARAKELGSDICLMYIEIEKGEVVQEELLKGLDNKNPKIALAFAREGRAR
;
A
#
# COMPACT_ATOMS: atom_id res chain seq x y z
N MET A 1 15.51 -7.37 29.64
CA MET A 1 15.61 -7.19 28.18
C MET A 1 14.72 -8.25 27.57
N GLY A 2 13.47 -7.89 27.24
CA GLY A 2 12.48 -8.81 26.67
C GLY A 2 12.75 -8.96 25.18
N ASP A 3 12.78 -10.21 24.76
CA ASP A 3 13.10 -10.76 23.46
C ASP A 3 12.56 -9.93 22.25
N ASP A 4 13.45 -9.19 21.58
CA ASP A 4 13.14 -8.39 20.38
C ASP A 4 12.81 -9.29 19.15
N SER A 5 12.71 -10.62 19.32
CA SER A 5 12.63 -11.63 18.26
C SER A 5 11.45 -12.60 18.38
N GLU A 6 10.60 -12.51 19.41
CA GLU A 6 9.41 -13.38 19.55
C GLU A 6 8.46 -13.31 18.33
N TRP A 7 8.45 -12.21 17.59
CA TRP A 7 7.64 -12.05 16.39
C TRP A 7 8.23 -12.78 15.16
N MET A 8 9.46 -13.26 15.21
CA MET A 8 10.10 -13.94 14.07
C MET A 8 9.45 -15.29 13.75
N THR A 9 8.88 -15.95 14.75
CA THR A 9 8.17 -17.24 14.62
C THR A 9 6.72 -17.08 14.17
N LEU A 10 6.19 -15.85 14.18
CA LEU A 10 4.82 -15.57 13.75
C LEU A 10 4.68 -15.74 12.23
N PRO A 11 3.49 -16.13 11.76
CA PRO A 11 3.21 -16.16 10.33
C PRO A 11 3.20 -14.74 9.74
N THR A 12 3.42 -14.65 8.43
CA THR A 12 3.59 -13.38 7.71
C THR A 12 2.41 -12.43 7.89
N ASP A 13 1.17 -12.92 7.85
CA ASP A 13 -0.04 -12.14 8.08
C ASP A 13 -0.05 -11.48 9.48
N GLN A 14 0.27 -12.23 10.53
CA GLN A 14 0.34 -11.69 11.89
C GLN A 14 1.50 -10.70 12.07
N LYS A 15 2.63 -10.94 11.40
CA LYS A 15 3.75 -9.99 11.40
C LYS A 15 3.34 -8.63 10.83
N CYS A 16 2.55 -8.61 9.75
CA CYS A 16 2.06 -7.40 9.09
C CYS A 16 1.20 -6.51 10.00
N GLU A 17 0.50 -7.08 10.99
CA GLU A 17 -0.34 -6.33 11.93
C GLU A 17 0.29 -6.15 13.32
N HIS A 18 1.55 -6.56 13.49
CA HIS A 18 2.19 -6.53 14.78
C HIS A 18 2.46 -5.09 15.26
N LYS A 19 2.38 -4.89 16.58
CA LYS A 19 2.63 -3.57 17.21
C LYS A 19 4.03 -3.02 16.91
N VAL A 20 5.02 -3.91 16.74
CA VAL A 20 6.41 -3.54 16.45
C VAL A 20 6.60 -3.31 14.94
N TRP A 21 7.02 -2.12 14.55
CA TRP A 21 7.21 -1.76 13.14
C TRP A 21 8.28 -2.62 12.42
N LYS A 22 9.30 -3.10 13.14
CA LYS A 22 10.30 -4.05 12.58
C LYS A 22 9.67 -5.37 12.19
N ALA A 23 8.72 -5.86 12.98
CA ALA A 23 7.97 -7.07 12.67
C ALA A 23 7.11 -6.87 11.43
N ARG A 24 6.41 -5.73 11.33
CA ARG A 24 5.65 -5.36 10.13
C ARG A 24 6.53 -5.26 8.89
N LEU A 25 7.69 -4.62 9.00
CA LEU A 25 8.67 -4.55 7.91
C LEU A 25 9.11 -5.94 7.44
N SER A 26 9.36 -6.88 8.37
CA SER A 26 9.64 -8.28 8.02
C SER A 26 8.45 -8.92 7.33
N GLY A 27 7.24 -8.77 7.89
CA GLY A 27 6.00 -9.26 7.31
C GLY A 27 5.79 -8.77 5.87
N TYR A 28 5.96 -7.48 5.60
CA TYR A 28 5.82 -6.92 4.26
C TYR A 28 6.91 -7.44 3.30
N THR A 29 8.13 -7.66 3.79
CA THR A 29 9.21 -8.24 2.99
C THR A 29 8.91 -9.70 2.62
N GLU A 30 8.44 -10.48 3.58
CA GLU A 30 8.03 -11.88 3.36
C GLU A 30 6.81 -11.96 2.43
N ALA A 31 5.82 -11.10 2.62
CA ALA A 31 4.63 -11.01 1.76
C ALA A 31 5.01 -10.65 0.32
N LEU A 32 5.90 -9.68 0.11
CA LEU A 32 6.42 -9.35 -1.21
C LEU A 32 7.07 -10.56 -1.90
N GLN A 33 7.90 -11.31 -1.17
CA GLN A 33 8.50 -12.53 -1.71
C GLN A 33 7.45 -13.60 -2.05
N GLN A 34 6.41 -13.74 -1.23
CA GLN A 34 5.29 -14.65 -1.52
C GLN A 34 4.56 -14.21 -2.80
N PHE A 35 4.18 -12.94 -2.91
CA PHE A 35 3.52 -12.40 -4.10
C PHE A 35 4.35 -12.57 -5.37
N GLN A 36 5.67 -12.45 -5.27
CA GLN A 36 6.58 -12.70 -6.39
C GLN A 36 6.61 -14.18 -6.81
N ARG A 37 6.49 -15.11 -5.86
CA ARG A 37 6.51 -16.56 -6.11
C ARG A 37 5.17 -17.13 -6.55
N VAL A 38 4.06 -16.55 -6.08
CA VAL A 38 2.73 -16.98 -6.50
C VAL A 38 2.56 -16.65 -7.98
N THR A 39 2.38 -17.70 -8.79
CA THR A 39 2.14 -17.62 -10.23
C THR A 39 0.66 -17.65 -10.59
N ASP A 40 -0.18 -18.20 -9.70
CA ASP A 40 -1.62 -18.29 -9.89
C ASP A 40 -2.33 -17.07 -9.30
N GLU A 41 -2.88 -16.22 -10.17
CA GLU A 41 -3.62 -14.99 -9.83
C GLU A 41 -4.94 -15.23 -9.06
N LYS A 42 -5.47 -16.47 -9.08
CA LYS A 42 -6.70 -16.91 -8.40
C LYS A 42 -6.41 -17.73 -7.15
N SER A 43 -5.14 -17.85 -6.75
CA SER A 43 -4.75 -18.55 -5.53
C SER A 43 -5.53 -18.01 -4.31
N PRO A 44 -6.06 -18.88 -3.43
CA PRO A 44 -6.73 -18.46 -2.21
C PRO A 44 -5.80 -17.70 -1.25
N GLU A 45 -4.48 -17.75 -1.46
CA GLU A 45 -3.49 -17.00 -0.68
C GLU A 45 -3.69 -15.49 -0.79
N TRP A 46 -4.12 -14.98 -1.96
CA TRP A 46 -4.41 -13.56 -2.14
C TRP A 46 -5.53 -13.08 -1.21
N GLY A 47 -6.54 -13.91 -0.97
CA GLY A 47 -7.67 -13.59 -0.10
C GLY A 47 -7.25 -13.28 1.34
N LYS A 48 -6.14 -13.88 1.83
CA LYS A 48 -5.61 -13.61 3.17
C LYS A 48 -5.11 -12.17 3.32
N TYR A 49 -4.56 -11.61 2.24
CA TYR A 49 -3.99 -10.26 2.23
C TYR A 49 -4.99 -9.19 1.81
N GLN A 50 -6.17 -9.55 1.29
CA GLN A 50 -7.19 -8.61 0.85
C GLN A 50 -7.58 -7.61 1.96
N GLY A 51 -7.73 -8.06 3.21
CA GLY A 51 -8.03 -7.20 4.35
C GLY A 51 -6.81 -6.48 4.94
N LEU A 52 -5.61 -6.99 4.66
CA LEU A 52 -4.34 -6.48 5.19
C LEU A 52 -3.75 -5.39 4.31
N ILE A 53 -4.00 -5.40 3.00
CA ILE A 53 -3.31 -4.54 2.04
C ILE A 53 -3.51 -3.03 2.32
N LYS A 54 -4.64 -2.67 2.93
CA LYS A 54 -4.89 -1.30 3.38
C LYS A 54 -3.94 -0.84 4.49
N THR A 55 -3.50 -1.74 5.36
CA THR A 55 -2.58 -1.42 6.46
C THR A 55 -1.16 -1.17 5.94
N PHE A 56 -0.81 -1.78 4.80
CA PHE A 56 0.50 -1.66 4.17
C PHE A 56 0.72 -0.22 3.67
N VAL A 57 -0.27 0.33 2.97
CA VAL A 57 -0.23 1.71 2.45
C VAL A 57 -0.50 2.76 3.52
N ALA A 58 -1.12 2.37 4.65
CA ALA A 58 -1.48 3.28 5.74
C ALA A 58 -0.54 3.19 6.96
N ASP A 59 0.57 2.45 6.88
CA ASP A 59 1.49 2.26 8.00
C ASP A 59 2.02 3.60 8.53
N SER A 60 2.09 3.71 9.86
CA SER A 60 2.55 4.91 10.55
C SER A 60 4.05 5.12 10.47
N ASN A 61 4.84 4.06 10.22
CA ASN A 61 6.28 4.13 10.09
C ASN A 61 6.67 4.20 8.60
N ALA A 62 7.33 5.28 8.18
CA ALA A 62 7.69 5.50 6.77
C ALA A 62 8.60 4.40 6.17
N VAL A 63 9.43 3.72 6.98
CA VAL A 63 10.29 2.63 6.50
C VAL A 63 9.47 1.37 6.23
N ALA A 64 8.60 1.00 7.18
CA ALA A 64 7.69 -0.13 7.02
C ALA A 64 6.70 0.14 5.88
N GLN A 65 6.10 1.33 5.83
CA GLN A 65 5.19 1.75 4.76
C GLN A 65 5.82 1.64 3.38
N LEU A 66 7.08 2.06 3.20
CA LEU A 66 7.74 1.97 1.89
C LEU A 66 7.82 0.52 1.41
N LYS A 67 8.17 -0.41 2.30
CA LYS A 67 8.19 -1.83 1.97
C LYS A 67 6.77 -2.38 1.75
N GLY A 68 5.80 -1.90 2.55
CA GLY A 68 4.38 -2.18 2.37
C GLY A 68 3.87 -1.76 1.00
N LEU A 69 4.30 -0.61 0.48
CA LEU A 69 3.94 -0.13 -0.86
C LEU A 69 4.51 -1.04 -1.96
N GLU A 70 5.76 -1.48 -1.83
CA GLU A 70 6.33 -2.46 -2.79
C GLU A 70 5.53 -3.77 -2.79
N ALA A 71 5.15 -4.27 -1.60
CA ALA A 71 4.30 -5.45 -1.47
C ALA A 71 2.88 -5.21 -2.01
N ALA A 72 2.32 -4.03 -1.78
CA ALA A 72 1.00 -3.65 -2.28
C ALA A 72 0.96 -3.56 -3.81
N LEU A 73 2.00 -3.00 -4.43
CA LEU A 73 2.13 -2.98 -5.88
C LEU A 73 2.13 -4.40 -6.45
N ALA A 74 3.00 -5.28 -5.93
CA ALA A 74 3.07 -6.67 -6.38
C ALA A 74 1.75 -7.45 -6.17
N TYR A 75 1.00 -7.11 -5.12
CA TYR A 75 -0.34 -7.65 -4.91
C TYR A 75 -1.33 -7.17 -5.97
N VAL A 76 -1.38 -5.87 -6.25
CA VAL A 76 -2.31 -5.29 -7.23
C VAL A 76 -1.99 -5.77 -8.66
N GLU A 77 -0.71 -5.96 -8.97
CA GLU A 77 -0.26 -6.47 -10.27
C GLU A 77 -0.68 -7.92 -10.54
N LYS A 78 -0.83 -8.75 -9.50
CA LYS A 78 -0.99 -10.20 -9.66
C LYS A 78 -2.29 -10.78 -9.11
N ALA A 79 -2.90 -10.14 -8.12
CA ALA A 79 -4.06 -10.69 -7.45
C ALA A 79 -5.34 -10.34 -8.21
N HIS A 80 -6.09 -11.34 -8.67
CA HIS A 80 -7.38 -11.11 -9.32
C HIS A 80 -8.39 -10.38 -8.40
N VAL A 81 -8.26 -10.59 -7.08
CA VAL A 81 -9.10 -9.97 -6.05
C VAL A 81 -8.72 -8.52 -5.73
N ALA A 82 -7.64 -7.98 -6.29
CA ALA A 82 -7.20 -6.60 -6.06
C ALA A 82 -8.26 -5.56 -6.45
N SER A 83 -9.09 -5.86 -7.44
CA SER A 83 -10.21 -5.02 -7.87
C SER A 83 -11.19 -4.64 -6.73
N ARG A 84 -11.20 -5.40 -5.63
CA ARG A 84 -12.04 -5.17 -4.44
C ARG A 84 -11.39 -4.24 -3.40
N THR A 85 -10.08 -3.99 -3.49
CA THR A 85 -9.31 -3.23 -2.50
C THR A 85 -9.02 -1.79 -2.92
N VAL A 86 -9.41 -1.40 -4.14
CA VAL A 86 -9.12 -0.07 -4.74
C VAL A 86 -9.44 1.07 -3.79
N GLY A 87 -10.67 1.12 -3.25
CA GLY A 87 -11.12 2.24 -2.43
C GLY A 87 -10.25 2.45 -1.19
N GLU A 88 -10.04 1.40 -0.39
CA GLU A 88 -9.24 1.50 0.84
C GLU A 88 -7.75 1.77 0.55
N VAL A 89 -7.21 1.18 -0.52
CA VAL A 89 -5.80 1.34 -0.88
C VAL A 89 -5.52 2.73 -1.45
N VAL A 90 -6.31 3.19 -2.42
CA VAL A 90 -6.15 4.52 -3.02
C VAL A 90 -6.36 5.60 -1.97
N SER A 91 -7.38 5.46 -1.11
CA SER A 91 -7.59 6.39 0.01
C SER A 91 -6.36 6.48 0.93
N GLY A 92 -5.76 5.33 1.27
CA GLY A 92 -4.52 5.26 2.04
C GLY A 92 -3.34 5.94 1.34
N VAL A 93 -3.17 5.70 0.03
CA VAL A 93 -2.12 6.32 -0.80
C VAL A 93 -2.27 7.85 -0.79
N VAL A 94 -3.47 8.36 -1.08
CA VAL A 94 -3.68 9.81 -1.18
C VAL A 94 -3.52 10.50 0.18
N CYS A 95 -4.01 9.88 1.25
CA CYS A 95 -3.94 10.47 2.59
C CYS A 95 -2.56 10.37 3.24
N LYS A 96 -1.81 9.30 2.97
CA LYS A 96 -0.55 9.02 3.70
C LYS A 96 0.69 9.10 2.81
N VAL A 97 0.64 8.55 1.60
CA VAL A 97 1.82 8.33 0.75
C VAL A 97 2.19 9.60 -0.02
N PHE A 98 1.23 10.26 -0.67
CA PHE A 98 1.49 11.50 -1.40
C PHE A 98 1.91 12.68 -0.50
N ASN A 99 1.61 12.60 0.79
CA ASN A 99 2.06 13.57 1.78
C ASN A 99 3.49 13.34 2.28
N GLN A 100 4.17 12.27 1.85
CA GLN A 100 5.53 12.00 2.29
C GLN A 100 6.58 12.83 1.53
N PRO A 101 7.68 13.21 2.20
CA PRO A 101 8.80 13.86 1.53
C PRO A 101 9.58 12.91 0.60
N LYS A 102 9.42 11.59 0.76
CA LYS A 102 10.21 10.58 0.06
C LYS A 102 9.66 10.36 -1.35
N ALA A 103 10.41 10.76 -2.36
CA ALA A 103 10.04 10.61 -3.77
C ALA A 103 9.64 9.17 -4.12
N ARG A 104 10.44 8.18 -3.69
CA ARG A 104 10.19 6.77 -3.95
C ARG A 104 8.83 6.26 -3.43
N ALA A 105 8.36 6.78 -2.30
CA ALA A 105 7.05 6.41 -1.77
C ALA A 105 5.94 6.93 -2.67
N LYS A 106 6.07 8.19 -3.14
CA LYS A 106 5.11 8.80 -4.07
C LYS A 106 5.09 8.09 -5.42
N GLU A 107 6.25 7.72 -5.96
CA GLU A 107 6.36 6.91 -7.19
C GLU A 107 5.57 5.61 -7.06
N LEU A 108 5.83 4.82 -6.01
CA LEU A 108 5.12 3.56 -5.78
C LEU A 108 3.61 3.79 -5.56
N GLY A 109 3.23 4.87 -4.88
CA GLY A 109 1.82 5.23 -4.73
C GLY A 109 1.14 5.53 -6.07
N SER A 110 1.83 6.25 -6.96
CA SER A 110 1.35 6.51 -8.32
C SER A 110 1.26 5.22 -9.14
N ASP A 111 2.27 4.35 -9.06
CA ASP A 111 2.29 3.06 -9.76
C ASP A 111 1.10 2.20 -9.32
N ILE A 112 0.81 2.13 -8.02
CA ILE A 112 -0.37 1.40 -7.48
C ILE A 112 -1.68 1.95 -8.08
N CYS A 113 -1.83 3.28 -8.13
CA CYS A 113 -3.01 3.91 -8.74
C CYS A 113 -3.13 3.58 -10.24
N LEU A 114 -2.01 3.59 -10.97
CA LEU A 114 -1.97 3.23 -12.39
C LEU A 114 -2.35 1.77 -12.61
N MET A 115 -1.83 0.85 -11.79
CA MET A 115 -2.21 -0.57 -11.86
C MET A 115 -3.72 -0.77 -11.62
N TYR A 116 -4.32 -0.01 -10.71
CA TYR A 116 -5.78 -0.05 -10.53
C TYR A 116 -6.56 0.47 -11.74
N ILE A 117 -6.02 1.47 -12.45
CA ILE A 117 -6.62 1.95 -13.70
C ILE A 117 -6.56 0.87 -14.78
N GLU A 118 -5.45 0.13 -14.88
CA GLU A 118 -5.28 -0.96 -15.85
C GLU A 118 -6.28 -2.10 -15.65
N ILE A 119 -6.68 -2.41 -14.41
CA ILE A 119 -7.72 -3.42 -14.11
C ILE A 119 -9.15 -2.85 -14.16
N GLU A 120 -9.37 -1.80 -14.95
CA GLU A 120 -10.67 -1.14 -15.18
C GLU A 120 -11.32 -0.55 -13.90
N LYS A 121 -10.50 -0.11 -12.93
CA LYS A 121 -10.97 0.57 -11.70
C LYS A 121 -10.69 2.07 -11.70
N GLY A 122 -10.49 2.67 -12.88
CA GLY A 122 -10.17 4.08 -13.04
C GLY A 122 -11.20 5.05 -12.43
N GLU A 123 -12.50 4.76 -12.52
CA GLU A 123 -13.54 5.61 -11.93
C GLU A 123 -13.41 5.71 -10.41
N VAL A 124 -13.16 4.57 -9.74
CA VAL A 124 -12.99 4.51 -8.28
C VAL A 124 -11.70 5.22 -7.87
N VAL A 125 -10.61 5.03 -8.62
CA VAL A 125 -9.34 5.73 -8.40
C VAL A 125 -9.54 7.25 -8.50
N GLN A 126 -10.22 7.72 -9.54
CA GLN A 126 -10.50 9.14 -9.75
C GLN A 126 -11.37 9.72 -8.62
N GLU A 127 -12.42 9.01 -8.22
CA GLU A 127 -13.30 9.45 -7.13
C GLU A 127 -12.52 9.60 -5.80
N GLU A 128 -11.68 8.62 -5.46
CA GLU A 128 -10.85 8.67 -4.24
C GLU A 128 -9.78 9.76 -4.31
N LEU A 129 -9.18 10.00 -5.48
CA LEU A 129 -8.24 11.11 -5.70
C LEU A 129 -8.92 12.46 -5.48
N LEU A 130 -10.14 12.64 -6.01
CA LEU A 130 -10.94 13.86 -5.84
C LEU A 130 -11.31 14.08 -4.37
N LYS A 131 -11.74 13.03 -3.65
CA LYS A 131 -11.99 13.11 -2.20
C LYS A 131 -10.74 13.53 -1.42
N GLY A 132 -9.58 13.04 -1.84
CA GLY A 132 -8.30 13.43 -1.25
C GLY A 132 -7.93 14.89 -1.52
N LEU A 133 -8.27 15.43 -2.69
CA LEU A 133 -8.08 16.84 -3.05
C LEU A 133 -9.00 17.78 -2.28
N ASP A 134 -10.25 17.37 -2.04
CA ASP A 134 -11.25 18.13 -1.25
C ASP A 134 -10.96 18.08 0.27
N ASN A 135 -9.96 17.29 0.67
CA ASN A 135 -9.60 17.14 2.07
C ASN A 135 -9.10 18.48 2.63
N LYS A 136 -9.71 18.94 3.72
CA LYS A 136 -9.48 20.25 4.37
C LYS A 136 -8.05 20.48 4.90
N ASN A 137 -7.12 19.57 4.62
CA ASN A 137 -5.71 19.68 4.98
C ASN A 137 -4.95 20.38 3.84
N PRO A 138 -4.52 21.64 4.01
CA PRO A 138 -3.91 22.45 2.94
C PRO A 138 -2.63 21.85 2.35
N LYS A 139 -1.99 20.90 3.04
CA LYS A 139 -0.81 20.16 2.54
C LYS A 139 -1.13 19.23 1.38
N ILE A 140 -2.33 18.64 1.36
CA ILE A 140 -2.76 17.71 0.31
C ILE A 140 -3.07 18.48 -0.97
N ALA A 141 -3.84 19.57 -0.85
CA ALA A 141 -4.12 20.47 -1.97
C ALA A 141 -2.84 21.08 -2.58
N LEU A 142 -1.85 21.45 -1.74
CA LEU A 142 -0.57 21.98 -2.25
C LEU A 142 0.30 20.94 -2.95
N ALA A 143 0.28 19.68 -2.52
CA ALA A 143 1.10 18.61 -3.11
C ALA A 143 0.72 18.36 -4.57
N PHE A 144 -0.59 18.25 -4.85
CA PHE A 144 -1.09 18.10 -6.22
C PHE A 144 -0.88 19.36 -7.07
N ALA A 145 -1.10 20.56 -6.51
CA ALA A 145 -0.89 21.82 -7.22
C ALA A 145 0.58 22.05 -7.64
N ARG A 146 1.54 21.50 -6.89
CA ARG A 146 2.97 21.58 -7.23
C ARG A 146 3.35 20.63 -8.36
N GLU A 147 2.76 19.45 -8.42
CA GLU A 147 3.08 18.45 -9.45
C GLU A 147 2.50 18.86 -10.83
N GLY A 148 1.38 19.59 -10.86
CA GLY A 148 0.81 20.16 -12.09
C GLY A 148 1.54 21.39 -12.66
N ARG A 149 2.47 21.99 -11.93
CA ARG A 149 3.27 23.16 -12.38
C ARG A 149 4.68 22.79 -12.83
N ALA A 150 5.05 21.51 -12.74
CA ALA A 150 6.37 21.00 -13.10
C ALA A 150 6.41 20.34 -14.49
N ARG A 151 5.39 20.55 -15.33
CA ARG A 151 5.39 20.20 -16.75
C ARG A 151 5.36 21.46 -17.60
#